data_AF-J7G481-F1
#
_entry.id   AF-J7G481-F1
#
_cell.length_a   1.000
_cell.length_b   1.000
_cell.length_c   1.000
_cell.angle_alpha   90.00
_cell.angle_beta   90.00
_cell.angle_gamma   90.00
#
_symmetry.space_group_name_H-M   'P 1'
#
loop_
_entity.id
_entity.type
_entity.pdbx_description
1 polymer ?
#
loop_
_entity_poly.entity_id
_entity_poly.type
_entity_poly.pdbx_seq_one_letter_code
_entity_poly.pdbx_strand_id
1 'polypeptide(L)' 'FAAAKGHNEIVGLLLENGADVNSRNYCGQTALMQACRYGHWEVVQTLLLFRCN' A
#
# COMPACT_ATOMS: atom_id res chain seq x y z
N PHE A 1 7.91 2.66 -0.57
CA PHE A 1 8.00 3.28 0.77
C PHE A 1 6.76 4.07 1.18
N ALA A 2 5.96 4.63 0.26
CA ALA A 2 4.76 5.43 0.56
C ALA A 2 3.83 4.77 1.61
N ALA A 3 3.51 3.48 1.45
CA ALA A 3 2.63 2.77 2.39
C ALA A 3 3.20 2.64 3.81
N ALA A 4 4.52 2.47 3.97
CA ALA A 4 5.17 2.41 5.29
C ALA A 4 5.22 3.77 6.00
N LYS A 5 5.09 4.85 5.24
CA LYS A 5 5.10 6.24 5.73
C LYS A 5 3.70 6.85 5.87
N GLY A 6 2.65 6.12 5.49
CA GLY A 6 1.28 6.62 5.59
C GLY A 6 0.87 7.61 4.49
N HIS A 7 1.65 7.71 3.39
CA HIS A 7 1.37 8.67 2.32
C HIS A 7 0.25 8.16 1.39
N ASN A 8 -1.00 8.29 1.82
CA ASN A 8 -2.16 7.70 1.16
C ASN A 8 -2.36 8.18 -0.29
N GLU A 9 -2.20 9.47 -0.55
CA GLU A 9 -2.39 10.07 -1.88
C GLU A 9 -1.35 9.53 -2.88
N ILE A 10 -0.11 9.36 -2.43
CA ILE A 10 0.96 8.79 -3.26
C ILE A 10 0.69 7.30 -3.51
N VAL A 11 0.15 6.57 -2.53
CA VAL A 11 -0.27 5.17 -2.73
C VAL A 11 -1.35 5.10 -3.80
N GLY A 12 -2.38 5.96 -3.74
CA GLY A 12 -3.42 6.04 -4.77
C GLY A 12 -2.85 6.28 -6.16
N LEU A 13 -2.02 7.33 -6.33
CA LEU A 13 -1.39 7.65 -7.62
C LEU A 13 -0.58 6.48 -8.19
N LEU A 14 0.16 5.76 -7.35
CA LEU A 14 0.94 4.60 -7.78
C LEU A 14 0.03 3.46 -8.26
N LEU A 15 -1.06 3.17 -7.55
CA LEU A 15 -2.01 2.12 -7.91
C LEU A 15 -2.72 2.44 -9.23
N GLU A 16 -3.15 3.69 -9.42
CA GLU A 16 -3.76 4.16 -10.68
C GLU A 16 -2.81 4.02 -11.88
N ASN A 17 -1.50 4.12 -11.65
CA ASN A 17 -0.46 3.93 -12.67
C ASN A 17 0.02 2.48 -12.80
N GLY A 18 -0.73 1.51 -12.27
CA GLY A 18 -0.47 0.08 -12.46
C GLY A 18 0.63 -0.49 -11.57
N ALA A 19 0.94 0.15 -10.44
CA ALA A 19 1.85 -0.44 -9.47
C ALA A 19 1.31 -1.79 -8.95
N ASP A 20 2.16 -2.81 -8.92
CA ASP A 20 1.78 -4.12 -8.42
C ASP A 20 1.57 -4.11 -6.89
N VAL A 21 0.31 -4.23 -6.48
CA VAL A 21 -0.12 -4.26 -5.07
C VAL A 21 0.40 -5.48 -4.29
N ASN A 22 0.90 -6.51 -4.98
CA ASN A 22 1.44 -7.74 -4.39
C ASN A 22 2.98 -7.77 -4.35
N SER A 23 3.64 -6.76 -4.91
CA SER A 23 5.09 -6.66 -4.89
C SER A 23 5.65 -6.72 -3.47
N ARG A 24 6.76 -7.43 -3.32
CA ARG A 24 7.42 -7.68 -2.03
C ARG A 24 8.76 -6.97 -1.97
N ASN A 25 9.06 -6.35 -0.83
CA ASN A 25 10.40 -5.86 -0.55
C ASN A 25 11.37 -7.02 -0.22
N TYR A 26 12.64 -6.70 0.04
CA TYR A 26 13.68 -7.67 0.39
C TYR A 26 13.39 -8.47 1.68
N CYS A 27 12.50 -7.97 2.55
CA CYS A 27 12.01 -8.69 3.74
C CYS A 27 10.76 -9.55 3.45
N GLY A 28 10.35 -9.68 2.19
CA GLY A 28 9.14 -10.42 1.80
C GLY A 28 7.82 -9.70 2.12
N GLN A 29 7.85 -8.41 2.46
CA GLN A 29 6.68 -7.66 2.90
C GLN A 29 6.01 -6.91 1.75
N THR A 30 4.68 -6.96 1.70
CA THR A 30 3.87 -6.16 0.77
C THR A 30 3.60 -4.76 1.32
N ALA A 31 3.08 -3.86 0.47
CA ALA A 31 2.62 -2.53 0.87
C ALA A 31 1.58 -2.60 2.02
N LEU A 32 0.64 -3.56 1.94
CA LEU A 32 -0.39 -3.76 2.96
C LEU A 32 0.22 -4.17 4.31
N MET A 33 1.19 -5.08 4.31
CA MET A 33 1.88 -5.50 5.54
C MET A 33 2.61 -4.33 6.21
N GLN A 34 3.21 -3.43 5.44
CA GLN A 34 3.85 -2.23 5.97
C GLN A 34 2.82 -1.27 6.57
N ALA A 35 1.72 -1.00 5.86
CA ALA A 35 0.66 -0.11 6.33
C ALA A 35 0.05 -0.62 7.65
N CYS A 36 -0.26 -1.92 7.74
CA CYS A 36 -0.74 -2.54 8.97
C CYS A 36 0.28 -2.47 10.12
N ARG A 37 1.57 -2.74 9.84
CA ARG A 37 2.63 -2.71 10.87
C ARG A 37 2.77 -1.34 11.53
N TYR A 38 2.64 -0.26 10.74
CA TYR A 38 2.81 1.11 11.23
C TYR A 38 1.49 1.81 11.58
N GLY A 39 0.35 1.13 11.42
CA GLY A 39 -0.96 1.66 11.82
C GLY A 39 -1.55 2.70 10.86
N HIS A 40 -1.14 2.70 9.59
CA HIS A 40 -1.61 3.68 8.60
C HIS A 40 -2.98 3.26 8.03
N TRP A 41 -4.04 3.60 8.75
CA TRP A 41 -5.41 3.15 8.47
C TRP A 41 -5.91 3.52 7.08
N GLU A 42 -5.72 4.77 6.66
CA GLU A 42 -6.17 5.27 5.35
C GLU A 42 -5.50 4.49 4.21
N VAL A 43 -4.20 4.20 4.36
CA VAL A 43 -3.45 3.40 3.39
C VAL A 43 -3.96 1.95 3.35
N VAL A 44 -4.29 1.37 4.51
CA VAL A 44 -4.88 0.02 4.58
C VAL A 44 -6.20 0.00 3.81
N GLN A 45 -7.08 0.99 4.02
CA GLN A 45 -8.35 1.07 3.30
C GLN A 45 -8.14 1.20 1.79
N THR A 46 -7.27 2.11 1.35
CA THR A 46 -6.96 2.31 -0.08
C THR A 46 -6.45 1.02 -0.74
N LEU A 47 -5.50 0.33 -0.10
CA LEU A 47 -4.95 -0.92 -0.63
C LEU A 47 -5.96 -2.07 -0.64
N LEU A 48 -6.91 -2.11 0.31
CA LEU A 48 -7.97 -3.12 0.34
C LEU A 48 -9.04 -2.84 -0.71
N LEU A 49 -9.47 -1.58 -0.86
CA LEU A 49 -10.46 -1.17 -1.86
C LEU A 49 -9.95 -1.41 -3.28
N PHE A 50 -8.68 -1.09 -3.55
CA PHE A 50 -8.10 -1.32 -4.87
C PHE A 50 -8.06 -2.80 -5.26
N ARG A 51 -7.92 -3.73 -4.30
CA ARG A 51 -7.92 -5.18 -4.58
C ARG A 51 -9.31 -5.73 -4.92
N CYS A 52 -10.37 -4.99 -4.66
CA CYS A 52 -11.73 -5.36 -5.00
C CYS A 52 -12.18 -4.83 -6.38
N ASN A 53 -11.34 -4.03 -7.05
CA ASN A 53 -11.54 -3.57 -8.42
C ASN A 53 -10.82 -4.49 -9.42
#